data_AF-A0A522R0B9-F1
#
_entry.id   AF-A0A522R0B9-F1
#
_cell.length_a   1.000
_cell.length_b   1.000
_cell.length_c   1.000
_cell.angle_alpha   90.00
_cell.angle_beta   90.00
_cell.angle_gamma   90.00
#
_symmetry.space_group_name_H-M   'P 1'
#
loop_
_entity.id
_entity.type
_entity.pdbx_description
1 polymer ?
#
loop_
_entity_poly.entity_id
_entity_poly.type
_entity_poly.pdbx_seq_one_letter_code
_entity_poly.pdbx_strand_id
1 'polypeptide(L)'
;RSEKVQSSFVGIRKNDLTGAEMKGTEAHVTLRIVSELISATRDAAGTVIDGDPDTVAEVKDVWTFARDTRSRDPNWRLVATEAED
;
A
#
# COMPACT_ATOMS: atom_id res chain seq x y z
N ARG A 1 4.37 -24.24 15.19
CA ARG A 1 4.89 -22.90 15.56
C ARG A 1 3.69 -21.98 15.59
N SER A 2 3.29 -21.47 16.75
CA SER A 2 2.08 -20.66 16.90
C SER A 2 2.49 -19.20 17.07
N GLU A 3 2.80 -18.55 15.96
CA GLU A 3 3.13 -17.12 15.91
C GLU A 3 1.93 -16.37 15.32
N LYS A 4 1.61 -15.21 15.86
CA LYS A 4 0.51 -14.36 15.41
C LYS A 4 1.03 -13.00 15.01
N VAL A 5 0.91 -12.67 13.73
CA VAL A 5 1.16 -11.32 13.22
C VAL A 5 -0.07 -10.46 13.48
N GLN A 6 0.13 -9.30 14.10
CA GLN A 6 -0.88 -8.26 14.22
C GLN A 6 -0.40 -7.04 13.44
N SER A 7 -1.17 -6.64 12.44
CA SER A 7 -0.92 -5.42 11.68
C SER A 7 -2.19 -4.57 11.71
N SER A 8 -2.03 -3.30 12.06
CA SER A 8 -3.10 -2.31 12.07
C SER A 8 -2.72 -1.17 11.14
N PHE A 9 -3.59 -0.93 10.15
CA PHE A 9 -3.49 0.22 9.28
C PHE A 9 -4.02 1.45 10.01
N VAL A 10 -3.18 2.47 10.19
CA VAL A 10 -3.55 3.72 10.87
C VAL A 10 -4.18 4.68 9.87
N GLY A 11 -3.54 4.90 8.71
CA GLY A 11 -4.04 5.82 7.71
C GLY A 11 -3.10 6.06 6.52
N ILE A 12 -3.54 6.90 5.59
CA ILE A 12 -2.70 7.45 4.53
C ILE A 12 -2.29 8.86 4.94
N ARG A 13 -0.99 9.08 5.12
CA ARG A 13 -0.42 10.37 5.48
C ARG A 13 -0.26 11.28 4.27
N LYS A 14 0.13 10.73 3.13
CA LYS A 14 0.37 11.48 1.90
C LYS A 14 0.08 10.65 0.66
N ASN A 15 -0.44 11.30 -0.37
CA ASN A 15 -0.50 10.76 -1.72
C ASN A 15 -0.02 11.81 -2.73
N ASP A 16 0.91 11.42 -3.61
CA ASP A 16 1.43 12.28 -4.66
C ASP A 16 1.22 11.60 -6.01
N LEU A 17 0.72 12.32 -7.01
CA LEU A 17 0.71 11.85 -8.39
C LEU A 17 2.12 12.01 -8.96
N THR A 18 2.78 10.90 -9.26
CA THR A 18 4.17 10.87 -9.74
C THR A 18 4.28 10.59 -11.24
N GLY A 19 3.22 10.05 -11.85
CA GLY A 19 3.19 9.76 -13.28
C GLY A 19 1.77 9.73 -13.84
N ALA A 20 1.64 10.15 -15.09
CA ALA A 20 0.44 9.95 -15.87
C ALA A 20 0.83 9.75 -17.34
N GLU A 21 0.38 8.66 -17.95
CA GLU A 21 0.67 8.35 -19.35
C GLU A 21 -0.49 7.62 -20.03
N MET A 22 -0.52 7.67 -21.37
CA MET A 22 -1.47 6.89 -22.17
C MET A 22 -0.75 5.73 -22.84
N LYS A 23 -1.29 4.52 -22.71
CA LYS A 23 -0.88 3.32 -23.44
C LYS A 23 -2.00 2.90 -24.37
N GLY A 24 -1.94 3.38 -25.61
CA GLY A 24 -3.06 3.26 -26.54
C GLY A 24 -4.29 3.99 -26.00
N THR A 25 -5.29 3.24 -25.56
CA THR A 25 -6.53 3.79 -24.97
C THR A 25 -6.59 3.66 -23.45
N GLU A 26 -5.59 3.04 -22.82
CA GLU A 26 -5.50 2.95 -21.37
C GLU A 26 -4.77 4.16 -20.81
N ALA A 27 -5.42 4.88 -19.90
CA ALA A 27 -4.76 5.85 -19.05
C ALA A 27 -4.10 5.11 -17.89
N HIS A 28 -2.81 5.37 -17.67
CA HIS A 28 -2.04 4.90 -16.53
C HIS A 28 -1.74 6.09 -15.62
N VAL A 29 -2.02 5.95 -14.32
CA VAL A 29 -1.74 6.95 -13.29
C VAL A 29 -0.92 6.30 -12.20
N THR A 30 0.26 6.85 -11.92
CA THR A 30 1.15 6.37 -10.87
C THR A 30 1.07 7.31 -9.68
N LEU A 31 0.81 6.72 -8.51
CA LEU A 31 0.73 7.39 -7.23
C LEU A 31 1.84 6.89 -6.32
N ARG A 32 2.48 7.81 -5.62
CA ARG A 32 3.27 7.52 -4.43
C ARG A 32 2.39 7.70 -3.20
N ILE A 33 2.32 6.70 -2.35
CA ILE A 33 1.45 6.62 -1.19
C ILE A 33 2.33 6.42 0.03
N VAL A 34 2.18 7.28 1.03
CA VAL A 34 2.80 7.12 2.35
C VAL A 34 1.70 6.74 3.32
N SER A 35 1.76 5.51 3.80
CA SER A 35 0.82 4.96 4.78
C SER A 35 1.48 4.77 6.14
N GLU A 36 0.66 4.77 7.18
CA GLU A 36 1.09 4.56 8.56
C GLU A 36 0.55 3.22 9.04
N LEU A 37 1.44 2.34 9.48
CA LEU A 37 1.12 1.00 9.97
C LEU A 37 1.75 0.76 11.34
N ILE A 38 1.04 0.02 12.18
CA ILE A 38 1.56 -0.55 13.43
C ILE A 38 1.63 -2.05 13.24
N SER A 39 2.78 -2.67 13.48
CA SER A 39 2.98 -4.10 13.29
C SER A 39 3.76 -4.71 14.43
N ALA A 40 3.27 -5.83 14.95
CA ALA A 40 3.95 -6.66 15.94
C ALA A 40 3.61 -8.14 15.74
N THR A 41 4.62 -8.99 15.84
CA THR A 41 4.46 -10.45 15.86
C THR A 41 4.57 -10.94 17.29
N ARG A 42 3.62 -11.76 17.72
CA ARG A 42 3.61 -12.37 19.06
C ARG A 42 3.78 -13.88 18.97
N ASP A 43 4.50 -14.45 19.94
CA ASP A 43 4.58 -15.89 20.13
C ASP A 43 3.29 -16.46 20.75
N ALA A 44 3.30 -17.78 21.02
CA ALA A 44 2.16 -18.48 21.62
C ALA A 44 1.83 -18.02 23.05
N ALA A 45 2.81 -17.43 23.76
CA ALA A 45 2.65 -16.88 25.10
C ALA A 45 2.18 -15.42 25.08
N GLY A 46 2.04 -14.80 23.89
CA GLY A 46 1.65 -13.41 23.72
C GLY A 46 2.82 -12.42 23.80
N THR A 47 4.05 -12.90 23.91
CA THR A 47 5.27 -12.09 23.96
C THR A 47 5.56 -11.54 22.57
N VAL A 48 5.87 -10.24 22.45
CA VAL A 48 6.31 -9.66 21.18
C VAL A 48 7.69 -10.21 20.83
N ILE A 49 7.81 -10.83 19.66
CA ILE A 49 9.04 -11.43 19.15
C ILE A 49 9.60 -10.68 17.93
N ASP A 50 8.81 -9.80 17.32
CA ASP A 50 9.20 -8.95 16.20
C ASP A 50 8.24 -7.73 16.10
N GLY A 51 8.74 -6.61 15.59
CA GLY A 51 8.00 -5.34 15.52
C GLY A 51 7.74 -4.67 16.88
N ASP A 52 6.89 -3.66 16.88
CA ASP A 52 6.53 -2.87 18.06
C ASP A 52 5.04 -2.48 17.98
N PRO A 53 4.20 -2.90 18.95
CA PRO A 53 2.76 -2.63 18.93
C PRO A 53 2.40 -1.17 19.24
N ASP A 54 3.34 -0.34 19.70
CA ASP A 54 3.11 1.06 20.07
C ASP A 54 3.80 2.05 19.12
N THR A 55 4.63 1.56 18.20
CA THR A 55 5.33 2.40 17.21
C THR A 55 4.58 2.43 15.88
N VAL A 56 4.31 3.65 15.39
CA VAL A 56 3.81 3.88 14.03
C VAL A 56 5.00 3.89 13.06
N ALA A 57 4.98 2.99 12.09
CA ALA A 57 5.93 2.95 11.00
C ALA A 57 5.31 3.54 9.72
N GLU A 58 6.10 4.30 8.97
CA GLU A 58 5.72 4.74 7.63
C GLU A 58 6.08 3.67 6.59
N VAL A 59 5.14 3.34 5.72
CA VAL A 59 5.36 2.49 4.54
C VAL A 59 5.10 3.32 3.29
N LYS A 60 6.09 3.36 2.41
CA LYS A 60 6.03 4.09 1.15
C LYS A 60 5.84 3.10 0.01
N ASP A 61 4.76 3.28 -0.72
CA ASP A 61 4.40 2.45 -1.86
C ASP A 61 4.23 3.31 -3.12
N VAL A 62 4.57 2.74 -4.27
CA VAL A 62 4.29 3.30 -5.59
C VAL A 62 3.34 2.38 -6.32
N TRP A 63 2.13 2.87 -6.59
CA TRP A 63 1.06 2.12 -7.24
C TRP A 63 0.70 2.74 -8.58
N THR A 64 0.61 1.91 -9.62
CA THR A 64 0.10 2.34 -10.94
C THR A 64 -1.26 1.76 -11.19
N PHE A 65 -2.22 2.64 -11.43
CA PHE A 65 -3.59 2.31 -11.79
C PHE A 65 -3.80 2.51 -13.29
N ALA A 66 -4.60 1.63 -13.91
CA ALA A 66 -4.96 1.73 -15.31
C ALA A 66 -6.48 1.71 -15.51
N ARG A 67 -6.95 2.45 -16.52
CA ARG A 67 -8.35 2.42 -16.98
C ARG A 67 -8.42 2.72 -18.48
N ASP A 68 -9.18 1.93 -19.24
CA ASP A 68 -9.52 2.28 -20.63
C ASP A 68 -10.44 3.50 -20.63
N THR A 69 -9.98 4.61 -21.22
CA THR A 69 -10.69 5.90 -21.22
C THR A 69 -11.97 5.88 -22.06
N ARG A 70 -12.15 4.87 -22.91
CA ARG A 70 -13.39 4.67 -23.70
C ARG A 70 -14.43 3.88 -22.92
N SER A 71 -14.02 3.22 -21.83
CA SER A 71 -14.93 2.43 -21.01
C SER A 71 -15.87 3.34 -20.22
N ARG A 72 -17.16 2.98 -20.24
CA ARG A 72 -18.16 3.58 -19.35
C ARG A 72 -18.00 3.13 -17.90
N ASP A 73 -17.28 2.03 -17.66
CA ASP A 73 -16.94 1.59 -16.32
C ASP A 73 -15.95 2.59 -15.71
N PRO A 74 -16.29 3.25 -14.58
CA PRO A 74 -15.41 4.20 -13.92
C PRO A 74 -14.24 3.55 -13.17
N ASN A 75 -14.23 2.22 -13.02
CA ASN A 75 -13.27 1.51 -12.18
C ASN A 75 -11.85 1.56 -12.77
N TRP A 76 -10.88 1.75 -11.88
CA TRP A 76 -9.45 1.67 -12.16
C TRP A 76 -8.90 0.36 -11.61
N ARG A 77 -8.01 -0.27 -12.37
CA ARG A 77 -7.34 -1.52 -11.97
C ARG A 77 -5.93 -1.21 -11.49
N LEU A 78 -5.51 -1.82 -10.38
CA LEU A 78 -4.12 -1.81 -9.96
C LEU A 78 -3.32 -2.72 -10.89
N VAL A 79 -2.34 -2.17 -11.61
CA VAL A 79 -1.54 -2.90 -12.61
C VAL A 79 -0.06 -3.01 -12.26
N ALA A 80 0.44 -2.19 -11.33
CA ALA A 80 1.78 -2.33 -10.77
C ALA A 80 1.83 -1.83 -9.31
N THR A 81 2.66 -2.48 -8.50
CA THR A 81 2.96 -2.13 -7.11
C THR A 81 4.45 -2.29 -6.86
N GLU A 82 5.07 -1.30 -6.23
CA GLU A 82 6.46 -1.31 -5.81
C GLU A 82 6.57 -0.70 -4.42
N ALA A 83 7.38 -1.31 -3.54
CA ALA A 83 7.76 -0.69 -2.28
C ALA A 83 8.91 0.28 -2.56
N GLU A 84 8.86 1.48 -1.98
CA GLU A 84 9.94 2.43 -2.09
C GLU A 84 10.91 2.28 -0.91
N ASP A 85 12.18 2.01 -1.21
CA ASP A 85 13.28 1.89 -0.24
C ASP A 85 13.58 3.20 0.53
#